data_AF-A0A1Y2BM14-F1
#
_entry.id   AF-A0A1Y2BM14-F1
#
_cell.length_a   1.000
_cell.length_b   1.000
_cell.length_c   1.000
_cell.angle_alpha   90.00
_cell.angle_beta   90.00
_cell.angle_gamma   90.00
#
_symmetry.space_group_name_H-M   'P 1'
#
loop_
_entity.id
_entity.type
_entity.pdbx_description
1 polymer ?
#
loop_
_entity_poly.entity_id
_entity_poly.type
_entity_poly.pdbx_seq_one_letter_code
_entity_poly.pdbx_strand_id
1 'polypeptide(L)'
;MTRVFTILITIVLPTLASPLNRDFQNLQIPLRAYDLPDGRIGSQDVEHKGMRALLDRYAPVVKLSIEEDYYPSSIDYMLPHYNYVEHDNGDRIPANHSLLTPDHLDELPSAGGGLWMSIATAHNPQPFLDSKSAWLLGPAGQKGQMKRRADGRGLIEEPVYGFWVDQGRGIVDLWYWTFYPFNFGKPVGPFGILGNHVGDWEHLRMRTINGSAVSVDYHSHNGGAFSAGTTRWSDVVKVDDRPVGYSAAGSHGLWPIPGEHVYAELLNLFKIADITDDDGAVWDTKGRVEPVQYWTDPERRRRLWHRDDDAWLNYRGRWGNKGENDCWWYRAVGICQIVDAPPGPNRNFGSPPDCIVAPLVWESSTYAFYLSSPLVTWAENHGIAYVQVEQTCSRPRKRKDDGDDDDDDDGGGGCDGDDEDEDGVRIADYLHDTTLEEDLKMWSVKGMTPFAGRAQHRASVLPCKGVRSAVKSYRIALCMKNGKCISTSGDRKVCSYQEGKKGYRFGRAVDVDDVDEWRWNV
;
A
#
# COMPACT_ATOMS: atom_id res chain seq x y z
N MET A 1 -74.57 -14.42 -11.52
CA MET A 1 -73.85 -15.50 -10.80
C MET A 1 -72.64 -14.83 -10.14
N THR A 2 -72.73 -14.13 -9.00
CA THR A 2 -72.85 -14.64 -7.62
C THR A 2 -71.86 -15.78 -7.39
N ARG A 3 -70.81 -15.67 -6.55
CA ARG A 3 -70.82 -15.26 -5.14
C ARG A 3 -69.49 -14.65 -4.67
N VAL A 4 -69.64 -13.65 -3.80
CA VAL A 4 -68.67 -13.07 -2.88
C VAL A 4 -68.64 -13.93 -1.60
N PHE A 5 -67.48 -14.10 -0.98
CA PHE A 5 -67.37 -14.44 0.44
C PHE A 5 -66.34 -13.52 1.12
N THR A 6 -66.82 -12.84 2.16
CA THR A 6 -66.12 -11.95 3.08
C THR A 6 -65.89 -12.72 4.38
N ILE A 7 -64.70 -12.65 4.98
CA ILE A 7 -64.52 -12.87 6.43
C ILE A 7 -63.55 -11.83 6.99
N LEU A 8 -63.97 -11.28 8.14
CA LEU A 8 -63.41 -10.21 8.95
C LEU A 8 -62.03 -10.52 9.54
N ILE A 9 -61.20 -9.50 9.73
CA ILE A 9 -60.24 -9.43 10.84
C ILE A 9 -60.46 -8.11 11.61
N THR A 10 -60.69 -8.28 12.91
CA THR A 10 -61.09 -7.28 13.89
C THR A 10 -59.91 -6.41 14.32
N ILE A 11 -60.11 -5.09 14.35
CA ILE A 11 -59.20 -4.09 14.91
C ILE A 11 -59.55 -3.90 16.40
N VAL A 12 -58.54 -3.92 17.26
CA VAL A 12 -58.59 -3.35 18.62
C VAL A 12 -57.29 -2.58 18.89
N LEU A 13 -57.44 -1.31 19.25
CA LEU A 13 -56.50 -0.36 19.86
C LEU A 13 -57.21 0.21 21.10
N PRO A 14 -56.61 1.02 22.02
CA PRO A 14 -55.22 1.25 22.43
C PRO A 14 -55.08 1.28 23.99
N THR A 15 -53.90 1.62 24.57
CA THR A 15 -53.68 2.74 25.54
C THR A 15 -52.32 2.68 26.30
N LEU A 16 -51.54 3.76 26.14
CA LEU A 16 -50.85 4.63 27.12
C LEU A 16 -49.78 4.14 28.14
N ALA A 17 -48.66 4.88 28.11
CA ALA A 17 -47.90 5.50 29.21
C ALA A 17 -46.48 4.96 29.56
N SER A 18 -45.54 5.91 29.61
CA SER A 18 -44.08 5.94 29.83
C SER A 18 -43.61 5.43 31.22
N PRO A 19 -42.33 5.58 31.67
CA PRO A 19 -41.05 5.88 31.00
C PRO A 19 -39.93 4.86 31.35
N LEU A 20 -38.85 4.76 30.58
CA LEU A 20 -37.61 4.11 31.05
C LEU A 20 -36.40 4.99 30.80
N ASN A 21 -36.04 5.72 31.85
CA ASN A 21 -34.71 6.24 32.10
C ASN A 21 -33.95 5.15 32.87
N ARG A 22 -32.82 4.65 32.35
CA ARG A 22 -31.79 3.93 33.11
C ARG A 22 -30.48 3.85 32.31
N ASP A 23 -29.57 4.75 32.67
CA ASP A 23 -28.13 4.54 32.84
C ASP A 23 -27.40 3.62 31.83
N PHE A 24 -26.78 4.22 30.82
CA PHE A 24 -25.63 3.64 30.12
C PHE A 24 -24.38 3.80 31.01
N GLN A 25 -24.18 2.87 31.94
CA GLN A 25 -22.90 2.65 32.59
C GLN A 25 -22.17 1.46 31.95
N ASN A 26 -20.96 1.71 31.45
CA ASN A 26 -19.84 0.79 31.31
C ASN A 26 -20.16 -0.70 31.05
N LEU A 27 -20.29 -1.08 29.77
CA LEU A 27 -20.00 -2.46 29.36
C LEU A 27 -18.52 -2.58 29.00
N GLN A 28 -17.67 -2.77 30.01
CA GLN A 28 -16.38 -3.43 29.82
C GLN A 28 -16.67 -4.91 29.51
N ILE A 29 -16.48 -5.31 28.27
CA ILE A 29 -16.47 -6.72 27.88
C ILE A 29 -15.09 -7.26 28.30
N PRO A 30 -14.99 -8.23 29.24
CA PRO A 30 -13.71 -8.84 29.54
C PRO A 30 -13.33 -9.77 28.38
N LEU A 31 -12.12 -9.60 27.84
CA LEU A 31 -11.48 -10.59 26.98
C LEU A 31 -11.33 -11.90 27.77
N ARG A 32 -12.29 -12.82 27.60
CA ARG A 32 -12.18 -14.17 28.13
C ARG A 32 -11.34 -14.97 27.14
N ALA A 33 -10.17 -15.40 27.61
CA ALA A 33 -9.35 -16.39 26.92
C ALA A 33 -10.24 -17.58 26.53
N TYR A 34 -10.09 -18.02 25.27
CA TYR A 34 -10.76 -19.22 24.77
C TYR A 34 -10.26 -20.44 25.56
N ASP A 35 -11.13 -21.05 26.36
CA ASP A 35 -10.89 -22.37 26.95
C ASP A 35 -10.90 -23.42 25.82
N LEU A 36 -9.72 -23.96 25.49
CA LEU A 36 -9.56 -25.15 24.63
C LEU A 36 -8.89 -26.28 25.44
N PRO A 37 -9.20 -27.56 25.13
CA PRO A 37 -8.85 -28.69 25.98
C PRO A 37 -7.35 -28.97 26.02
N ASP A 38 -6.91 -29.48 27.17
CA ASP A 38 -5.54 -29.86 27.53
C ASP A 38 -4.83 -30.68 26.44
N GLY A 39 -3.82 -30.04 25.84
CA GLY A 39 -2.87 -30.62 24.91
C GLY A 39 -1.85 -29.54 24.57
N ARG A 40 -0.61 -29.71 25.02
CA ARG A 40 0.50 -28.75 24.83
C ARG A 40 0.82 -28.55 23.34
N ILE A 41 0.06 -27.69 22.68
CA ILE A 41 0.41 -27.02 21.43
C ILE A 41 1.08 -25.72 21.84
N GLY A 42 2.31 -25.46 21.37
CA GLY A 42 3.09 -24.29 21.81
C GLY A 42 2.37 -22.98 21.50
N SER A 43 2.57 -21.95 22.32
CA SER A 43 1.97 -20.61 22.10
C SER A 43 2.30 -20.04 20.72
N GLN A 44 3.47 -20.35 20.19
CA GLN A 44 3.89 -19.97 18.83
C GLN A 44 3.08 -20.67 17.73
N ASP A 45 2.73 -21.94 17.91
CA ASP A 45 1.92 -22.68 16.93
C ASP A 45 0.49 -22.11 16.88
N VAL A 46 -0.04 -21.68 18.02
CA VAL A 46 -1.35 -21.02 18.12
C VAL A 46 -1.31 -19.65 17.45
N GLU A 47 -0.26 -18.87 17.69
CA GLU A 47 -0.04 -17.57 17.07
C GLU A 47 0.11 -17.67 15.55
N HIS A 48 0.92 -18.62 15.06
CA HIS A 48 1.11 -18.88 13.63
C HIS A 48 -0.20 -19.31 12.95
N LYS A 49 -0.98 -20.20 13.57
CA LYS A 49 -2.31 -20.56 13.06
C LYS A 49 -3.23 -19.34 13.00
N GLY A 50 -3.18 -18.48 14.00
CA GLY A 50 -3.92 -17.21 14.03
C GLY A 50 -3.53 -16.28 12.88
N MET A 51 -2.23 -16.10 12.62
CA MET A 51 -1.73 -15.24 11.53
C MET A 51 -2.05 -15.81 10.15
N ARG A 52 -1.93 -17.12 9.95
CA ARG A 52 -2.36 -17.80 8.72
C ARG A 52 -3.86 -17.58 8.46
N ALA A 53 -4.68 -17.73 9.49
CA ALA A 53 -6.12 -17.48 9.39
C ALA A 53 -6.43 -15.99 9.13
N LEU A 54 -5.62 -15.07 9.67
CA LEU A 54 -5.77 -13.64 9.43
C LEU A 54 -5.43 -13.26 7.98
N LEU A 55 -4.36 -13.85 7.42
CA LEU A 55 -3.99 -13.71 6.00
C LEU A 55 -5.11 -14.21 5.09
N ASP A 56 -5.65 -15.41 5.32
CA ASP A 56 -6.72 -15.96 4.50
C ASP A 56 -8.04 -15.18 4.65
N ARG A 57 -8.35 -14.70 5.86
CA ARG A 57 -9.54 -13.88 6.14
C ARG A 57 -9.59 -12.65 5.24
N TYR A 58 -8.46 -11.95 5.10
CA TYR A 58 -8.36 -10.71 4.35
C TYR A 58 -7.71 -10.88 2.96
N ALA A 59 -7.62 -12.13 2.47
CA ALA A 59 -7.06 -12.43 1.15
C ALA A 59 -7.76 -11.62 0.05
N PRO A 60 -7.04 -10.78 -0.71
CA PRO A 60 -7.65 -9.83 -1.62
C PRO A 60 -8.36 -10.51 -2.80
N VAL A 61 -9.31 -9.81 -3.40
CA VAL A 61 -9.77 -10.14 -4.74
C VAL A 61 -9.04 -9.21 -5.70
N VAL A 62 -8.24 -9.77 -6.60
CA VAL A 62 -7.58 -8.97 -7.65
C VAL A 62 -8.41 -9.06 -8.92
N LYS A 63 -8.72 -7.90 -9.51
CA LYS A 63 -9.44 -7.78 -10.77
C LYS A 63 -8.46 -7.28 -11.81
N LEU A 64 -8.26 -8.07 -12.85
CA LEU A 64 -7.34 -7.75 -13.93
C LEU A 64 -8.12 -7.03 -15.02
N SER A 65 -7.42 -6.17 -15.76
CA SER A 65 -8.01 -5.46 -16.89
C SER A 65 -8.52 -6.41 -17.98
N ILE A 66 -9.54 -6.00 -18.72
CA ILE A 66 -9.99 -6.67 -19.94
C ILE A 66 -8.93 -6.63 -21.05
N GLU A 67 -8.00 -5.69 -20.98
CA GLU A 67 -6.85 -5.56 -21.88
C GLU A 67 -5.64 -6.40 -21.42
N GLU A 68 -5.77 -7.17 -20.33
CA GLU A 68 -4.67 -8.00 -19.84
C GLU A 68 -4.42 -9.22 -20.73
N ASP A 69 -3.16 -9.38 -21.11
CA ASP A 69 -2.64 -10.52 -21.87
C ASP A 69 -1.52 -11.27 -21.10
N TYR A 70 -0.90 -10.62 -20.10
CA TYR A 70 0.20 -11.11 -19.28
C TYR A 70 -0.32 -11.49 -17.89
N TYR A 71 -0.85 -12.71 -17.78
CA TYR A 71 -1.49 -13.18 -16.56
C TYR A 71 -0.46 -13.61 -15.49
N PRO A 72 -0.83 -13.59 -14.20
CA PRO A 72 0.07 -13.97 -13.11
C PRO A 72 0.51 -15.44 -13.21
N SER A 73 1.55 -15.81 -12.48
CA SER A 73 2.03 -17.19 -12.33
C SER A 73 2.60 -17.45 -10.95
N SER A 74 2.87 -18.72 -10.62
CA SER A 74 3.77 -19.04 -9.52
C SER A 74 5.23 -18.84 -9.93
N ILE A 75 6.14 -18.79 -8.96
CA ILE A 75 7.59 -18.86 -9.21
C ILE A 75 7.99 -20.20 -9.83
N ASP A 76 7.35 -21.31 -9.44
CA ASP A 76 7.60 -22.65 -10.00
C ASP A 76 7.33 -22.72 -11.50
N TYR A 77 6.33 -21.98 -11.97
CA TYR A 77 6.08 -21.84 -13.39
C TYR A 77 7.24 -21.15 -14.11
N MET A 78 7.82 -20.12 -13.49
CA MET A 78 8.85 -19.27 -14.09
C MET A 78 10.26 -19.87 -14.05
N LEU A 79 10.65 -20.48 -12.93
CA LEU A 79 12.02 -20.95 -12.67
C LEU A 79 12.62 -21.84 -13.78
N PRO A 80 11.87 -22.78 -14.40
CA PRO A 80 12.37 -23.59 -15.51
C PRO A 80 12.71 -22.81 -16.78
N HIS A 81 12.19 -21.58 -16.94
CA HIS A 81 12.39 -20.79 -18.15
C HIS A 81 13.68 -19.96 -18.14
N TYR A 82 14.30 -19.74 -16.98
CA TYR A 82 15.58 -19.04 -16.89
C TYR A 82 16.70 -19.87 -17.51
N ASN A 83 17.39 -19.31 -18.51
CA ASN A 83 18.40 -20.04 -19.29
C ASN A 83 19.82 -19.80 -18.79
N TYR A 84 20.08 -18.67 -18.14
CA TYR A 84 21.37 -18.30 -17.58
C TYR A 84 21.21 -17.32 -16.42
N VAL A 85 22.23 -17.25 -15.57
CA VAL A 85 22.42 -16.13 -14.64
C VAL A 85 23.44 -15.17 -15.23
N GLU A 86 23.14 -13.88 -15.17
CA GLU A 86 24.02 -12.81 -15.65
C GLU A 86 24.54 -12.00 -14.47
N HIS A 87 25.82 -11.64 -14.52
CA HIS A 87 26.46 -10.76 -13.54
C HIS A 87 26.40 -9.30 -13.97
N ASP A 88 26.65 -8.41 -13.02
CA ASP A 88 26.75 -6.96 -13.26
C ASP A 88 27.73 -6.57 -14.38
N ASN A 89 28.84 -7.30 -14.50
CA ASN A 89 29.88 -7.08 -15.51
C ASN A 89 29.53 -7.67 -16.89
N GLY A 90 28.38 -8.32 -17.04
CA GLY A 90 27.93 -8.96 -18.28
C GLY A 90 28.35 -10.42 -18.44
N ASP A 91 29.08 -11.00 -17.49
CA ASP A 91 29.43 -12.42 -17.53
C ASP A 91 28.17 -13.28 -17.37
N ARG A 92 28.03 -14.30 -18.22
CA ARG A 92 26.88 -15.20 -18.26
C ARG A 92 27.28 -16.61 -17.90
N ILE A 93 26.55 -17.20 -16.95
CA ILE A 93 26.72 -18.59 -16.52
C ILE A 93 25.43 -19.34 -16.86
N PRO A 94 25.48 -20.46 -17.61
CA PRO A 94 24.29 -21.26 -17.89
C PRO A 94 23.53 -21.63 -16.63
N ALA A 95 22.19 -21.64 -16.70
CA ALA A 95 21.35 -21.96 -15.57
C ALA A 95 21.58 -23.40 -15.12
N ASN A 96 21.83 -23.59 -13.81
CA ASN A 96 21.80 -24.90 -13.18
C ASN A 96 20.40 -25.10 -12.59
N HIS A 97 19.54 -25.84 -13.30
CA HIS A 97 18.17 -26.07 -12.85
C HIS A 97 18.05 -27.01 -11.64
N SER A 98 19.15 -27.60 -11.16
CA SER A 98 19.18 -28.21 -9.82
C SER A 98 19.29 -27.18 -8.69
N LEU A 99 19.66 -25.93 -9.02
CA LEU A 99 19.73 -24.81 -8.07
C LEU A 99 18.60 -23.79 -8.28
N LEU A 100 18.08 -23.66 -9.50
CA LEU A 100 16.94 -22.77 -9.79
C LEU A 100 15.62 -23.45 -9.43
N THR A 101 15.45 -23.75 -8.15
CA THR A 101 14.25 -24.33 -7.54
C THR A 101 13.93 -23.59 -6.25
N PRO A 102 12.66 -23.61 -5.76
CA PRO A 102 12.29 -22.86 -4.57
C PRO A 102 13.13 -23.18 -3.31
N ASP A 103 13.61 -24.42 -3.21
CA ASP A 103 14.37 -24.96 -2.09
C ASP A 103 15.89 -24.73 -2.14
N HIS A 104 16.44 -24.41 -3.32
CA HIS A 104 17.89 -24.25 -3.52
C HIS A 104 18.32 -22.88 -4.05
N LEU A 105 17.38 -21.97 -4.32
CA LEU A 105 17.69 -20.69 -4.94
C LEU A 105 18.63 -19.81 -4.09
N ASP A 106 18.63 -19.97 -2.77
CA ASP A 106 19.51 -19.26 -1.85
C ASP A 106 20.93 -19.84 -1.74
N GLU A 107 21.17 -21.01 -2.33
CA GLU A 107 22.50 -21.64 -2.46
C GLU A 107 23.34 -21.01 -3.58
N LEU A 108 22.72 -20.22 -4.46
CA LEU A 108 23.45 -19.40 -5.43
C LEU A 108 24.49 -18.52 -4.71
N PRO A 109 25.66 -18.23 -5.34
CA PRO A 109 26.67 -17.36 -4.73
C PRO A 109 26.06 -16.06 -4.18
N SER A 110 26.35 -15.75 -2.92
CA SER A 110 25.77 -14.59 -2.20
C SER A 110 24.24 -14.57 -2.15
N ALA A 111 23.59 -15.74 -2.14
CA ALA A 111 22.16 -15.92 -2.33
C ALA A 111 21.63 -15.23 -3.59
N GLY A 112 22.44 -15.17 -4.65
CA GLY A 112 22.13 -14.49 -5.90
C GLY A 112 22.28 -12.97 -5.90
N GLY A 113 22.82 -12.36 -4.84
CA GLY A 113 23.09 -10.93 -4.83
C GLY A 113 24.03 -10.52 -5.97
N GLY A 114 23.58 -9.56 -6.80
CA GLY A 114 24.31 -9.12 -8.00
C GLY A 114 24.15 -10.06 -9.21
N LEU A 115 23.14 -10.95 -9.19
CA LEU A 115 22.77 -11.81 -10.33
C LEU A 115 21.39 -11.43 -10.88
N TRP A 116 21.24 -11.64 -12.18
CA TRP A 116 20.00 -11.56 -12.95
C TRP A 116 19.64 -12.96 -13.43
N MET A 117 18.47 -13.47 -13.06
CA MET A 117 17.95 -14.73 -13.65
C MET A 117 17.36 -14.42 -15.02
N SER A 118 18.09 -14.74 -16.08
CA SER A 118 17.80 -14.24 -17.42
C SER A 118 17.27 -15.33 -18.35
N ILE A 119 16.41 -14.93 -19.28
CA ILE A 119 15.99 -15.74 -20.41
C ILE A 119 16.76 -15.36 -21.68
N ALA A 120 16.91 -16.33 -22.57
CA ALA A 120 17.55 -16.15 -23.88
C ALA A 120 16.55 -15.85 -25.00
N THR A 121 15.25 -16.08 -24.76
CA THR A 121 14.21 -15.82 -25.76
C THR A 121 13.90 -14.32 -25.86
N ALA A 122 13.38 -13.89 -27.02
CA ALA A 122 13.04 -12.50 -27.26
C ALA A 122 11.91 -12.05 -26.32
N HIS A 123 12.11 -10.93 -25.62
CA HIS A 123 11.22 -10.46 -24.55
C HIS A 123 10.99 -8.95 -24.61
N ASN A 124 11.10 -8.37 -25.81
CA ASN A 124 10.75 -6.98 -26.06
C ASN A 124 9.60 -6.91 -27.07
N PRO A 125 8.37 -7.21 -26.65
CA PRO A 125 7.20 -7.09 -27.52
C PRO A 125 7.00 -5.63 -27.94
N GLN A 126 6.87 -5.41 -29.25
CA GLN A 126 6.66 -4.08 -29.85
C GLN A 126 5.66 -4.17 -31.03
N PRO A 127 4.37 -4.52 -30.87
CA PRO A 127 3.54 -4.79 -29.68
C PRO A 127 3.22 -6.28 -29.47
N PHE A 128 3.72 -7.16 -30.35
CA PHE A 128 3.44 -8.59 -30.30
C PHE A 128 4.59 -9.34 -29.66
N LEU A 129 4.25 -10.30 -28.81
CA LEU A 129 5.20 -11.21 -28.21
C LEU A 129 5.64 -12.29 -29.21
N ASP A 130 6.93 -12.61 -29.23
CA ASP A 130 7.42 -13.75 -30.00
C ASP A 130 6.73 -15.03 -29.51
N SER A 131 6.20 -15.83 -30.43
CA SER A 131 5.59 -17.13 -30.14
C SER A 131 6.47 -18.06 -29.29
N LYS A 132 7.80 -17.96 -29.39
CA LYS A 132 8.76 -18.75 -28.59
C LYS A 132 8.80 -18.32 -27.12
N SER A 133 8.31 -17.11 -26.84
CA SER A 133 8.22 -16.53 -25.52
C SER A 133 6.78 -16.50 -25.00
N ALA A 134 5.83 -17.15 -25.68
CA ALA A 134 4.41 -17.12 -25.31
C ALA A 134 4.12 -17.57 -23.86
N TRP A 135 5.03 -18.34 -23.24
CA TRP A 135 4.95 -18.70 -21.83
C TRP A 135 5.01 -17.47 -20.89
N LEU A 136 5.53 -16.33 -21.35
CA LEU A 136 5.50 -15.05 -20.62
C LEU A 136 4.07 -14.49 -20.43
N LEU A 137 3.07 -15.00 -21.15
CA LEU A 137 1.65 -14.64 -20.94
C LEU A 137 1.06 -15.26 -19.65
N GLY A 138 1.84 -16.06 -18.93
CA GLY A 138 1.37 -16.82 -17.77
C GLY A 138 0.49 -18.02 -18.13
N PRO A 139 0.14 -18.88 -17.16
CA PRO A 139 -0.63 -20.09 -17.40
C PRO A 139 -2.01 -19.79 -17.99
N ALA A 140 -2.72 -18.80 -17.46
CA ALA A 140 -4.05 -18.44 -17.95
C ALA A 140 -4.02 -17.79 -19.35
N GLY A 141 -2.95 -17.07 -19.70
CA GLY A 141 -2.76 -16.47 -21.03
C GLY A 141 -2.39 -17.47 -22.13
N GLN A 142 -2.03 -18.70 -21.77
CA GLN A 142 -1.77 -19.75 -22.76
C GLN A 142 -3.06 -20.08 -23.54
N LYS A 143 -2.89 -20.38 -24.83
CA LYS A 143 -4.02 -20.65 -25.74
C LYS A 143 -4.93 -21.75 -25.19
N GLY A 144 -6.18 -21.37 -24.89
CA GLY A 144 -7.23 -22.28 -24.40
C GLY A 144 -7.12 -22.68 -22.93
N GLN A 145 -6.20 -22.07 -22.16
CA GLN A 145 -6.01 -22.39 -20.73
C GLN A 145 -6.83 -21.48 -19.79
N MET A 146 -7.21 -20.27 -20.23
CA MET A 146 -8.08 -19.38 -19.46
C MET A 146 -9.41 -20.09 -19.10
N LYS A 147 -9.59 -20.34 -17.80
CA LYS A 147 -10.84 -20.84 -17.24
C LYS A 147 -11.85 -19.70 -17.15
N ARG A 148 -13.13 -20.04 -17.06
CA ARG A 148 -14.23 -19.08 -16.97
C ARG A 148 -15.00 -19.27 -15.68
N ARG A 149 -15.39 -18.17 -15.07
CA ARG A 149 -16.31 -18.10 -13.94
C ARG A 149 -17.75 -18.30 -14.42
N ALA A 150 -18.67 -18.48 -13.47
CA ALA A 150 -20.10 -18.65 -13.78
C ALA A 150 -20.72 -17.42 -14.49
N ASP A 151 -20.17 -16.23 -14.25
CA ASP A 151 -20.57 -14.98 -14.91
C ASP A 151 -19.87 -14.75 -16.27
N GLY A 152 -19.07 -15.73 -16.74
CA GLY A 152 -18.37 -15.65 -18.02
C GLY A 152 -17.02 -14.92 -17.98
N ARG A 153 -16.65 -14.29 -16.85
CA ARG A 153 -15.34 -13.63 -16.70
C ARG A 153 -14.21 -14.66 -16.62
N GLY A 154 -12.98 -14.24 -16.95
CA GLY A 154 -11.79 -15.06 -16.76
C GLY A 154 -11.61 -15.46 -15.29
N LEU A 155 -11.05 -16.65 -15.04
CA LEU A 155 -10.72 -17.14 -13.70
C LEU A 155 -9.22 -17.35 -13.59
N ILE A 156 -8.61 -16.67 -12.62
CA ILE A 156 -7.20 -16.81 -12.23
C ILE A 156 -7.15 -17.65 -10.96
N GLU A 157 -6.25 -18.65 -10.92
CA GLU A 157 -6.13 -19.64 -9.84
C GLU A 157 -4.71 -19.75 -9.26
N GLU A 158 -3.82 -18.88 -9.71
CA GLU A 158 -2.43 -18.80 -9.32
C GLU A 158 -2.27 -18.46 -7.82
N PRO A 159 -1.17 -18.86 -7.18
CA PRO A 159 -0.95 -18.58 -5.76
C PRO A 159 -0.61 -17.12 -5.51
N VAL A 160 -0.92 -16.65 -4.30
CA VAL A 160 -0.48 -15.35 -3.78
C VAL A 160 0.41 -15.58 -2.58
N TYR A 161 1.56 -14.90 -2.54
CA TYR A 161 2.50 -15.03 -1.44
C TYR A 161 2.13 -14.07 -0.31
N GLY A 162 1.66 -14.63 0.80
CA GLY A 162 1.16 -13.88 1.95
C GLY A 162 2.20 -13.75 3.04
N PHE A 163 2.65 -12.54 3.36
CA PHE A 163 3.58 -12.28 4.45
C PHE A 163 2.90 -11.53 5.59
N TRP A 164 3.12 -11.94 6.83
CA TRP A 164 2.71 -11.13 7.98
C TRP A 164 3.92 -10.51 8.68
N VAL A 165 3.75 -9.27 9.10
CA VAL A 165 4.73 -8.51 9.87
C VAL A 165 4.05 -7.96 11.12
N ASP A 166 4.41 -8.52 12.27
CA ASP A 166 4.00 -7.98 13.56
C ASP A 166 4.79 -6.71 13.87
N GLN A 167 4.07 -5.60 14.01
CA GLN A 167 4.61 -4.28 14.35
C GLN A 167 4.53 -4.01 15.85
N GLY A 168 3.93 -4.92 16.63
CA GLY A 168 3.70 -4.79 18.06
C GLY A 168 2.42 -4.01 18.36
N ARG A 169 2.03 -3.97 19.64
CA ARG A 169 0.79 -3.28 20.09
C ARG A 169 -0.49 -3.74 19.36
N GLY A 170 -0.50 -4.99 18.89
CA GLY A 170 -1.61 -5.58 18.13
C GLY A 170 -1.68 -5.14 16.67
N ILE A 171 -0.68 -4.42 16.16
CA ILE A 171 -0.62 -3.96 14.78
C ILE A 171 0.05 -5.04 13.93
N VAL A 172 -0.64 -5.51 12.90
CA VAL A 172 -0.10 -6.51 11.96
C VAL A 172 -0.31 -6.01 10.54
N ASP A 173 0.78 -5.95 9.79
CA ASP A 173 0.77 -5.68 8.36
C ASP A 173 0.78 -7.01 7.59
N LEU A 174 -0.23 -7.19 6.74
CA LEU A 174 -0.44 -8.34 5.88
C LEU A 174 -0.08 -7.94 4.45
N TRP A 175 0.99 -8.48 3.92
CA TRP A 175 1.44 -8.24 2.55
C TRP A 175 0.96 -9.37 1.66
N TYR A 176 0.38 -9.03 0.53
CA TYR A 176 -0.05 -9.98 -0.49
C TYR A 176 0.72 -9.68 -1.76
N TRP A 177 1.59 -10.61 -2.13
CA TRP A 177 2.48 -10.47 -3.26
C TRP A 177 2.06 -11.39 -4.39
N THR A 178 2.07 -10.80 -5.58
CA THR A 178 1.68 -11.45 -6.83
C THR A 178 2.88 -11.44 -7.77
N PHE A 179 3.06 -12.54 -8.49
CA PHE A 179 4.13 -12.67 -9.46
C PHE A 179 3.56 -12.79 -10.87
N TYR A 180 4.17 -12.09 -11.83
CA TYR A 180 3.84 -12.20 -13.24
C TYR A 180 5.12 -12.57 -14.00
N PRO A 181 5.06 -13.46 -15.01
CA PRO A 181 6.24 -13.80 -15.80
C PRO A 181 6.84 -12.62 -16.57
N PHE A 182 6.06 -11.57 -16.84
CA PHE A 182 6.48 -10.45 -17.67
C PHE A 182 5.66 -9.21 -17.40
N ASN A 183 6.32 -8.07 -17.26
CA ASN A 183 5.71 -6.74 -17.25
C ASN A 183 5.74 -6.15 -18.66
N PHE A 184 4.56 -5.86 -19.20
CA PHE A 184 4.39 -5.11 -20.42
C PHE A 184 4.21 -3.62 -20.12
N GLY A 185 5.18 -2.85 -20.58
CA GLY A 185 5.29 -1.42 -20.32
C GLY A 185 4.19 -0.58 -20.96
N LYS A 186 4.40 0.74 -20.99
CA LYS A 186 3.40 1.68 -21.52
C LYS A 186 3.79 2.22 -22.90
N PRO A 187 2.82 2.42 -23.81
CA PRO A 187 3.09 3.07 -25.08
C PRO A 187 3.43 4.55 -24.86
N VAL A 188 4.60 4.98 -25.33
CA VAL A 188 5.09 6.36 -25.19
C VAL A 188 5.44 6.93 -26.56
N GLY A 189 4.40 7.17 -27.37
CA GLY A 189 4.51 7.83 -28.67
C GLY A 189 5.64 7.27 -29.55
N PRO A 190 6.61 8.10 -29.97
CA PRO A 190 7.69 7.67 -30.88
C PRO A 190 8.71 6.72 -30.24
N PHE A 191 8.67 6.51 -28.93
CA PHE A 191 9.61 5.65 -28.21
C PHE A 191 9.15 4.18 -28.15
N GLY A 192 7.91 3.88 -28.58
CA GLY A 192 7.32 2.55 -28.52
C GLY A 192 6.81 2.21 -27.11
N ILE A 193 6.84 0.94 -26.75
CA ILE A 193 6.44 0.48 -25.41
C ILE A 193 7.66 0.51 -24.48
N LEU A 194 7.60 1.31 -23.42
CA LEU A 194 8.70 1.54 -22.47
C LEU A 194 8.42 0.87 -21.13
N GLY A 195 9.46 0.27 -20.53
CA GLY A 195 9.37 -0.39 -19.23
C GLY A 195 9.08 -1.89 -19.28
N ASN A 196 9.30 -2.56 -20.41
CA ASN A 196 9.21 -4.01 -20.50
C ASN A 196 10.26 -4.69 -19.62
N HIS A 197 9.88 -5.69 -18.85
CA HIS A 197 10.85 -6.54 -18.15
C HIS A 197 10.33 -7.95 -17.89
N VAL A 198 11.27 -8.90 -17.84
CA VAL A 198 11.00 -10.29 -17.50
C VAL A 198 10.87 -10.41 -15.99
N GLY A 199 9.84 -11.14 -15.54
CA GLY A 199 9.45 -11.27 -14.15
C GLY A 199 8.94 -9.95 -13.58
N ASP A 200 7.90 -10.03 -12.76
CA ASP A 200 7.30 -8.85 -12.16
C ASP A 200 6.68 -9.18 -10.81
N TRP A 201 6.88 -8.30 -9.85
CA TRP A 201 6.52 -8.51 -8.45
C TRP A 201 5.71 -7.33 -7.95
N GLU A 202 4.40 -7.54 -7.90
CA GLU A 202 3.45 -6.55 -7.39
C GLU A 202 2.91 -6.95 -6.03
N HIS A 203 2.42 -5.96 -5.28
CA HIS A 203 1.86 -6.24 -3.96
C HIS A 203 0.88 -5.18 -3.47
N LEU A 204 0.03 -5.59 -2.54
CA LEU A 204 -0.70 -4.68 -1.66
C LEU A 204 -0.40 -5.03 -0.21
N ARG A 205 -0.53 -4.04 0.67
CA ARG A 205 -0.39 -4.24 2.11
C ARG A 205 -1.68 -3.87 2.82
N MET A 206 -2.23 -4.78 3.59
CA MET A 206 -3.36 -4.53 4.45
C MET A 206 -2.92 -4.42 5.91
N ARG A 207 -3.34 -3.36 6.60
CA ARG A 207 -3.04 -3.17 8.01
C ARG A 207 -4.22 -3.55 8.88
N THR A 208 -3.91 -4.24 9.98
CA THR A 208 -4.87 -4.53 11.05
C THR A 208 -4.40 -3.99 12.39
N ILE A 209 -5.35 -3.63 13.25
CA ILE A 209 -5.13 -3.31 14.67
C ILE A 209 -6.00 -4.27 15.48
N ASN A 210 -5.37 -5.07 16.33
CA ASN A 210 -6.00 -6.14 17.10
C ASN A 210 -6.85 -7.09 16.21
N GLY A 211 -6.35 -7.40 15.02
CA GLY A 211 -7.01 -8.27 14.03
C GLY A 211 -8.15 -7.61 13.22
N SER A 212 -8.46 -6.34 13.48
CA SER A 212 -9.46 -5.56 12.72
C SER A 212 -8.78 -4.71 11.66
N ALA A 213 -9.28 -4.79 10.43
CA ALA A 213 -8.79 -4.02 9.30
C ALA A 213 -8.91 -2.50 9.51
N VAL A 214 -7.86 -1.74 9.15
CA VAL A 214 -7.87 -0.27 9.25
C VAL A 214 -7.51 0.46 7.95
N SER A 215 -6.64 -0.12 7.12
CA SER A 215 -6.27 0.44 5.82
C SER A 215 -5.70 -0.60 4.87
N VAL A 216 -5.67 -0.26 3.59
CA VAL A 216 -4.95 -0.99 2.54
C VAL A 216 -4.09 -0.02 1.76
N ASP A 217 -2.85 -0.39 1.50
CA ASP A 217 -1.87 0.37 0.74
C ASP A 217 -1.68 -0.35 -0.58
N TYR A 218 -2.07 0.35 -1.64
CA TYR A 218 -2.03 -0.14 -3.01
C TYR A 218 -0.74 0.35 -3.66
N HIS A 219 0.07 -0.57 -4.15
CA HIS A 219 1.32 -0.24 -4.82
C HIS A 219 1.14 -0.47 -6.32
N SER A 220 1.41 0.59 -7.11
CA SER A 220 1.32 0.55 -8.56
C SER A 220 2.68 0.43 -9.24
N HIS A 221 3.71 1.08 -8.69
CA HIS A 221 5.10 0.99 -9.17
C HIS A 221 6.06 1.15 -7.98
N ASN A 222 7.36 0.95 -8.20
CA ASN A 222 8.42 1.10 -7.17
C ASN A 222 8.16 2.32 -6.26
N GLY A 223 7.89 2.03 -4.97
CA GLY A 223 7.28 2.94 -4.00
C GLY A 223 7.90 4.34 -3.92
N GLY A 224 7.08 5.31 -3.50
CA GLY A 224 7.37 6.74 -3.56
C GLY A 224 6.18 7.50 -4.15
N ALA A 225 6.43 8.48 -5.02
CA ALA A 225 5.40 9.22 -5.76
C ALA A 225 4.51 8.33 -6.67
N PHE A 226 4.86 7.05 -6.84
CA PHE A 226 4.19 6.09 -7.71
C PHE A 226 3.47 4.97 -6.95
N SER A 227 3.14 5.20 -5.68
CA SER A 227 2.18 4.37 -4.93
C SER A 227 0.77 4.92 -5.16
N ALA A 228 -0.20 4.03 -5.43
CA ALA A 228 -1.62 4.39 -5.47
C ALA A 228 -2.14 4.79 -4.06
N GLY A 229 -1.33 4.56 -3.02
CA GLY A 229 -1.45 5.16 -1.71
C GLY A 229 -2.24 4.31 -0.70
N THR A 230 -2.20 4.75 0.55
CA THR A 230 -3.05 4.19 1.60
C THR A 230 -4.49 4.56 1.33
N THR A 231 -5.42 3.62 1.49
CA THR A 231 -6.88 3.81 1.49
C THR A 231 -7.44 3.34 2.83
N ARG A 232 -8.21 4.19 3.51
CA ARG A 232 -8.90 3.85 4.75
C ARG A 232 -9.84 2.66 4.54
N TRP A 233 -9.89 1.71 5.47
CA TRP A 233 -10.67 0.48 5.32
C TRP A 233 -12.13 0.75 4.96
N SER A 234 -12.80 1.73 5.54
CA SER A 234 -14.19 2.05 5.19
C SER A 234 -14.40 2.52 3.74
N ASP A 235 -13.35 3.03 3.09
CA ASP A 235 -13.39 3.54 1.71
C ASP A 235 -12.96 2.51 0.67
N VAL A 236 -12.27 1.43 1.10
CA VAL A 236 -11.85 0.30 0.27
C VAL A 236 -13.05 -0.40 -0.36
N VAL A 237 -13.00 -0.69 -1.66
CA VAL A 237 -13.98 -1.58 -2.31
C VAL A 237 -13.77 -3.01 -1.82
N LYS A 238 -14.86 -3.70 -1.46
CA LYS A 238 -14.78 -5.05 -0.88
C LYS A 238 -15.71 -6.05 -1.54
N VAL A 239 -15.31 -7.31 -1.52
CA VAL A 239 -16.14 -8.49 -1.81
C VAL A 239 -16.04 -9.43 -0.62
N ASP A 240 -17.17 -9.77 0.00
CA ASP A 240 -17.22 -10.60 1.21
C ASP A 240 -16.28 -10.13 2.34
N ASP A 241 -16.26 -8.82 2.60
CA ASP A 241 -15.39 -8.15 3.59
C ASP A 241 -13.87 -8.29 3.32
N ARG A 242 -13.49 -8.58 2.07
CA ARG A 242 -12.09 -8.66 1.62
C ARG A 242 -11.78 -7.52 0.65
N PRO A 243 -10.58 -6.93 0.71
CA PRO A 243 -10.22 -5.82 -0.17
C PRO A 243 -10.19 -6.25 -1.63
N VAL A 244 -10.58 -5.34 -2.51
CA VAL A 244 -10.43 -5.47 -3.96
C VAL A 244 -9.24 -4.63 -4.42
N GLY A 245 -8.37 -5.19 -5.26
CA GLY A 245 -7.35 -4.45 -6.00
C GLY A 245 -7.54 -4.59 -7.50
N TYR A 246 -7.36 -3.50 -8.23
CA TYR A 246 -7.46 -3.47 -9.68
C TYR A 246 -6.06 -3.45 -10.29
N SER A 247 -5.69 -4.51 -11.00
CA SER A 247 -4.37 -4.66 -11.61
C SER A 247 -4.34 -4.01 -12.99
N ALA A 248 -3.35 -3.16 -13.21
CA ALA A 248 -3.17 -2.42 -14.45
C ALA A 248 -2.75 -3.34 -15.60
N ALA A 249 -3.33 -3.13 -16.78
CA ALA A 249 -3.01 -3.93 -17.96
C ALA A 249 -1.50 -3.91 -18.25
N GLY A 250 -0.85 -5.06 -18.21
CA GLY A 250 0.56 -5.27 -18.53
C GLY A 250 1.57 -4.80 -17.50
N SER A 251 1.34 -3.67 -16.81
CA SER A 251 2.24 -3.20 -15.73
C SER A 251 1.91 -3.79 -14.37
N HIS A 252 0.73 -4.39 -14.25
CA HIS A 252 0.17 -5.06 -13.08
C HIS A 252 0.00 -4.25 -11.81
N GLY A 253 0.46 -2.99 -11.79
CA GLY A 253 0.30 -2.06 -10.69
C GLY A 253 -1.11 -2.10 -10.10
N LEU A 254 -1.19 -2.20 -8.78
CA LEU A 254 -2.46 -2.38 -8.07
C LEU A 254 -3.03 -1.03 -7.66
N TRP A 255 -4.30 -0.80 -8.01
CA TRP A 255 -5.03 0.43 -7.74
C TRP A 255 -6.29 0.17 -6.89
N PRO A 256 -6.74 1.16 -6.09
CA PRO A 256 -7.96 1.03 -5.27
C PRO A 256 -9.26 1.14 -6.08
N ILE A 257 -9.19 1.69 -7.30
CA ILE A 257 -10.34 1.94 -8.18
C ILE A 257 -9.99 1.62 -9.64
N PRO A 258 -10.98 1.25 -10.48
CA PRO A 258 -10.79 1.16 -11.93
C PRO A 258 -10.64 2.55 -12.55
N GLY A 259 -9.95 2.65 -13.69
CA GLY A 259 -9.79 3.88 -14.45
C GLY A 259 -8.42 4.04 -15.11
N GLU A 260 -8.19 5.21 -15.67
CA GLU A 260 -6.88 5.65 -16.14
C GLU A 260 -6.15 6.37 -15.00
N HIS A 261 -4.93 5.94 -14.70
CA HIS A 261 -4.09 6.47 -13.62
C HIS A 261 -2.76 6.95 -14.17
N VAL A 262 -2.67 8.27 -14.42
CA VAL A 262 -1.41 8.90 -14.84
C VAL A 262 -0.46 8.89 -13.64
N TYR A 263 0.68 8.22 -13.78
CA TYR A 263 1.67 8.13 -12.71
C TYR A 263 2.98 8.82 -13.05
N ALA A 264 3.26 9.07 -14.32
CA ALA A 264 4.44 9.81 -14.73
C ALA A 264 4.20 10.61 -16.01
N GLU A 265 4.97 11.67 -16.19
CA GLU A 265 5.03 12.40 -17.45
C GLU A 265 6.44 12.35 -18.02
N LEU A 266 6.55 12.03 -19.31
CA LEU A 266 7.81 12.05 -20.03
C LEU A 266 7.90 13.31 -20.89
N LEU A 267 8.95 14.10 -20.63
CA LEU A 267 9.21 15.38 -21.29
C LEU A 267 8.06 16.39 -21.18
N ASN A 268 7.17 16.26 -20.18
CA ASN A 268 5.92 17.03 -20.04
C ASN A 268 5.03 16.99 -21.30
N LEU A 269 5.17 15.94 -22.11
CA LEU A 269 4.47 15.77 -23.39
C LEU A 269 3.73 14.45 -23.49
N PHE A 270 4.26 13.40 -22.86
CA PHE A 270 3.70 12.06 -22.92
C PHE A 270 3.32 11.60 -21.52
N LYS A 271 2.02 11.45 -21.28
CA LYS A 271 1.51 10.84 -20.06
C LYS A 271 1.75 9.35 -20.09
N ILE A 272 2.30 8.84 -19.01
CA ILE A 272 2.46 7.41 -18.76
C ILE A 272 1.37 7.05 -17.76
N ALA A 273 0.41 6.25 -18.22
CA ALA A 273 -0.78 5.91 -17.47
C ALA A 273 -0.97 4.40 -17.37
N ASP A 274 -1.42 3.97 -16.20
CA ASP A 274 -1.98 2.65 -15.98
C ASP A 274 -3.46 2.63 -16.35
N ILE A 275 -3.91 1.55 -16.99
CA ILE A 275 -5.32 1.32 -17.30
C ILE A 275 -5.79 0.15 -16.45
N THR A 276 -6.81 0.38 -15.63
CA THR A 276 -7.46 -0.63 -14.81
C THR A 276 -8.97 -0.67 -15.07
N ASP A 277 -9.58 -1.85 -14.97
CA ASP A 277 -11.03 -2.01 -15.12
C ASP A 277 -11.60 -3.16 -14.27
N ASP A 278 -12.92 -3.32 -14.31
CA ASP A 278 -13.66 -4.38 -13.60
C ASP A 278 -14.34 -5.37 -14.56
N ASP A 279 -13.85 -5.51 -15.79
CA ASP A 279 -14.49 -6.36 -16.80
C ASP A 279 -13.64 -7.58 -17.18
N GLY A 280 -12.32 -7.53 -16.91
CA GLY A 280 -11.39 -8.63 -17.19
C GLY A 280 -11.47 -9.83 -16.25
N ALA A 281 -10.39 -10.60 -16.17
CA ALA A 281 -10.31 -11.80 -15.34
C ALA A 281 -10.36 -11.46 -13.84
N VAL A 282 -10.93 -12.37 -13.05
CA VAL A 282 -10.99 -12.23 -11.59
C VAL A 282 -10.13 -13.28 -10.93
N TRP A 283 -9.28 -12.82 -10.02
CA TRP A 283 -8.43 -13.63 -9.17
C TRP A 283 -8.94 -13.57 -7.73
N ASP A 284 -9.71 -14.59 -7.34
CA ASP A 284 -10.10 -14.77 -5.95
C ASP A 284 -9.02 -15.56 -5.21
N THR A 285 -8.21 -14.85 -4.42
CA THR A 285 -7.00 -15.39 -3.79
C THR A 285 -7.29 -16.18 -2.50
N LYS A 286 -8.55 -16.19 -2.04
CA LYS A 286 -8.94 -16.93 -0.83
C LYS A 286 -8.68 -18.43 -1.00
N GLY A 287 -8.05 -19.03 0.01
CA GLY A 287 -7.61 -20.43 -0.02
C GLY A 287 -6.40 -20.70 -0.92
N ARG A 288 -5.82 -19.67 -1.55
CA ARG A 288 -4.63 -19.75 -2.41
C ARG A 288 -3.47 -18.87 -1.93
N VAL A 289 -3.57 -18.37 -0.69
CA VAL A 289 -2.49 -17.62 -0.05
C VAL A 289 -1.47 -18.60 0.51
N GLU A 290 -0.22 -18.48 0.09
CA GLU A 290 0.92 -19.19 0.64
C GLU A 290 1.49 -18.37 1.81
N PRO A 291 1.25 -18.78 3.06
CA PRO A 291 1.46 -17.87 4.19
C PRO A 291 2.83 -18.09 4.83
N VAL A 292 3.61 -17.02 4.92
CA VAL A 292 4.98 -17.06 5.42
C VAL A 292 5.23 -15.99 6.49
N GLN A 293 5.83 -16.42 7.60
CA GLN A 293 6.32 -15.50 8.62
C GLN A 293 7.58 -14.83 8.09
N TYR A 294 7.58 -13.52 7.95
CA TYR A 294 8.73 -12.87 7.34
C TYR A 294 9.82 -12.52 8.38
N TRP A 295 9.46 -11.90 9.50
CA TRP A 295 10.41 -11.35 10.49
C TRP A 295 10.15 -11.90 11.91
N THR A 296 11.17 -11.81 12.79
CA THR A 296 11.14 -12.44 14.13
C THR A 296 10.03 -11.91 15.04
N ASP A 297 10.16 -10.65 15.47
CA ASP A 297 9.31 -10.01 16.48
C ASP A 297 9.38 -8.48 16.33
N PRO A 298 8.40 -7.73 16.86
CA PRO A 298 8.32 -6.28 16.74
C PRO A 298 9.53 -5.51 17.26
N GLU A 299 10.26 -6.04 18.25
CA GLU A 299 11.39 -5.35 18.87
C GLU A 299 12.66 -5.53 18.04
N ARG A 300 12.99 -6.78 17.70
CA ARG A 300 14.22 -7.13 16.97
C ARG A 300 14.10 -6.88 15.48
N ARG A 301 12.90 -7.08 14.90
CA ARG A 301 12.60 -6.88 13.48
C ARG A 301 13.64 -7.51 12.56
N ARG A 302 14.11 -8.70 12.92
CA ARG A 302 15.13 -9.40 12.13
C ARG A 302 14.40 -10.24 11.10
N ARG A 303 14.78 -10.09 9.83
CA ARG A 303 14.32 -10.98 8.77
C ARG A 303 14.69 -12.42 9.12
N LEU A 304 13.74 -13.33 8.96
CA LEU A 304 13.98 -14.76 9.16
C LEU A 304 14.80 -15.30 7.99
N TRP A 305 15.58 -16.33 8.27
CA TRP A 305 16.20 -17.12 7.23
C TRP A 305 15.30 -18.30 6.94
N HIS A 306 14.76 -18.35 5.73
CA HIS A 306 13.82 -19.38 5.29
C HIS A 306 14.57 -20.67 4.88
N ARG A 307 13.88 -21.80 4.88
CA ARG A 307 14.44 -23.12 4.54
C ARG A 307 13.40 -23.91 3.74
N ASP A 308 13.85 -25.04 3.17
CA ASP A 308 12.99 -25.94 2.41
C ASP A 308 12.26 -25.15 1.30
N ASP A 309 10.98 -25.44 1.04
CA ASP A 309 10.21 -24.79 -0.03
C ASP A 309 10.09 -23.25 0.08
N ASP A 310 10.47 -22.64 1.21
CA ASP A 310 10.49 -21.19 1.41
C ASP A 310 11.89 -20.57 1.19
N ALA A 311 12.93 -21.36 0.93
CA ALA A 311 14.32 -20.89 0.85
C ALA A 311 14.54 -19.79 -0.20
N TRP A 312 13.77 -19.80 -1.29
CA TRP A 312 13.76 -18.77 -2.33
C TRP A 312 13.51 -17.35 -1.80
N LEU A 313 12.83 -17.19 -0.66
CA LEU A 313 12.63 -15.88 -0.03
C LEU A 313 13.96 -15.25 0.44
N ASN A 314 15.02 -16.07 0.58
CA ASN A 314 16.35 -15.59 0.89
C ASN A 314 17.12 -15.09 -0.36
N TYR A 315 16.61 -15.31 -1.57
CA TYR A 315 17.24 -14.88 -2.82
C TYR A 315 17.33 -13.36 -2.93
N ARG A 316 18.49 -12.83 -3.30
CA ARG A 316 18.84 -11.40 -3.29
C ARG A 316 19.06 -10.79 -4.68
N GLY A 317 18.95 -11.60 -5.73
CA GLY A 317 19.13 -11.14 -7.10
C GLY A 317 17.86 -10.57 -7.72
N ARG A 318 17.88 -10.43 -9.04
CA ARG A 318 16.77 -9.93 -9.85
C ARG A 318 16.08 -11.05 -10.60
N TRP A 319 14.76 -10.95 -10.69
CA TRP A 319 13.87 -12.00 -11.22
C TRP A 319 13.68 -11.91 -12.74
N GLY A 320 14.75 -11.66 -13.49
CA GLY A 320 14.68 -11.48 -14.94
C GLY A 320 15.94 -10.88 -15.51
N ASN A 321 15.86 -10.53 -16.80
CA ASN A 321 16.96 -9.97 -17.57
C ASN A 321 17.42 -8.59 -17.06
N LYS A 322 18.68 -8.28 -17.35
CA LYS A 322 19.21 -6.91 -17.24
C LYS A 322 18.63 -6.04 -18.34
N GLY A 323 18.28 -4.81 -18.00
CA GLY A 323 17.71 -3.83 -18.91
C GLY A 323 18.74 -3.18 -19.82
N GLU A 324 18.24 -2.37 -20.75
CA GLU A 324 19.04 -1.61 -21.70
C GLU A 324 19.20 -0.16 -21.23
N ASN A 325 20.36 0.43 -21.53
CA ASN A 325 20.65 1.84 -21.24
C ASN A 325 21.37 2.56 -22.40
N ASP A 326 21.46 1.91 -23.55
CA ASP A 326 22.17 2.38 -24.74
C ASP A 326 21.23 2.82 -25.87
N CYS A 327 19.90 2.77 -25.66
CA CYS A 327 18.94 3.33 -26.60
C CYS A 327 19.21 4.83 -26.82
N TRP A 328 19.08 5.30 -28.07
CA TRP A 328 19.56 6.64 -28.47
C TRP A 328 18.89 7.80 -27.72
N TRP A 329 17.69 7.57 -27.17
CA TRP A 329 16.95 8.55 -26.35
C TRP A 329 17.25 8.45 -24.85
N TYR A 330 17.97 7.42 -24.36
CA TYR A 330 18.15 7.17 -22.92
C TYR A 330 18.67 8.38 -22.16
N ARG A 331 19.60 9.15 -22.75
CA ARG A 331 20.16 10.36 -22.13
C ARG A 331 19.14 11.48 -21.91
N ALA A 332 18.06 11.50 -22.68
CA ALA A 332 17.01 12.53 -22.58
C ALA A 332 15.87 12.12 -21.64
N VAL A 333 15.53 10.82 -21.59
CA VAL A 333 14.32 10.35 -20.89
C VAL A 333 14.59 9.36 -19.75
N GLY A 334 15.81 8.83 -19.64
CA GLY A 334 16.22 7.94 -18.55
C GLY A 334 15.64 6.52 -18.58
N ILE A 335 14.96 6.14 -19.65
CA ILE A 335 14.30 4.83 -19.78
C ILE A 335 14.35 4.29 -21.21
N CYS A 336 14.57 2.98 -21.36
CA CYS A 336 14.52 2.25 -22.64
C CYS A 336 13.27 1.35 -22.72
N GLN A 337 13.14 0.62 -23.83
CA GLN A 337 12.06 -0.34 -23.99
C GLN A 337 12.17 -1.48 -22.98
N ILE A 338 13.36 -2.08 -22.84
CA ILE A 338 13.65 -3.09 -21.82
C ILE A 338 14.32 -2.42 -20.63
N VAL A 339 13.80 -2.67 -19.43
CA VAL A 339 14.36 -2.19 -18.15
C VAL A 339 14.82 -3.38 -17.29
N ASP A 340 15.57 -3.06 -16.23
CA ASP A 340 16.03 -4.09 -15.30
C ASP A 340 14.85 -4.80 -14.65
N ALA A 341 14.91 -6.13 -14.61
CA ALA A 341 13.98 -6.92 -13.82
C ALA A 341 13.99 -6.54 -12.33
N PRO A 342 12.83 -6.64 -11.65
CA PRO A 342 12.70 -6.25 -10.27
C PRO A 342 13.41 -7.23 -9.33
N PRO A 343 13.84 -6.77 -8.14
CA PRO A 343 14.12 -7.67 -7.03
C PRO A 343 12.80 -8.32 -6.56
N GLY A 344 12.88 -9.45 -5.86
CA GLY A 344 11.70 -10.13 -5.34
C GLY A 344 11.38 -9.80 -3.88
N PRO A 345 10.60 -10.70 -3.23
CA PRO A 345 10.43 -10.94 -1.79
C PRO A 345 11.25 -10.12 -0.82
N ASN A 346 12.55 -10.30 -1.03
CA ASN A 346 13.60 -10.20 -0.05
C ASN A 346 14.01 -8.76 0.31
N ARG A 347 13.03 -7.93 0.65
CA ARG A 347 13.18 -6.51 1.03
C ARG A 347 12.71 -6.23 2.45
N ASN A 348 12.74 -4.96 2.85
CA ASN A 348 12.29 -4.50 4.16
C ASN A 348 10.78 -4.24 4.15
N PHE A 349 10.00 -5.02 4.89
CA PHE A 349 8.54 -4.85 5.04
C PHE A 349 8.16 -4.06 6.28
N GLY A 350 9.14 -3.58 7.02
CA GLY A 350 8.96 -2.86 8.26
C GLY A 350 8.63 -1.37 8.10
N SER A 351 8.29 -0.92 6.90
CA SER A 351 7.94 0.48 6.63
C SER A 351 6.49 0.77 7.05
N PRO A 352 6.22 1.95 7.64
CA PRO A 352 4.85 2.42 7.88
C PRO A 352 4.02 2.55 6.59
N PRO A 353 2.70 2.82 6.70
CA PRO A 353 1.86 3.24 5.57
C PRO A 353 2.40 4.47 4.87
N ASP A 354 2.00 4.64 3.61
CA ASP A 354 2.36 5.84 2.84
C ASP A 354 1.87 7.11 3.52
N CYS A 355 0.74 7.03 4.23
CA CYS A 355 0.25 8.09 5.09
C CYS A 355 -0.53 7.55 6.30
N ILE A 356 -0.58 8.36 7.35
CA ILE A 356 -1.39 8.08 8.54
C ILE A 356 -2.81 8.56 8.30
N VAL A 357 -3.77 7.66 8.43
CA VAL A 357 -5.19 7.96 8.29
C VAL A 357 -5.68 8.64 9.57
N ALA A 358 -6.15 9.89 9.47
CA ALA A 358 -6.52 10.70 10.63
C ALA A 358 -7.83 11.48 10.40
N PRO A 359 -8.78 11.49 11.35
CA PRO A 359 -9.98 12.31 11.22
C PRO A 359 -9.65 13.82 11.31
N LEU A 360 -10.43 14.62 10.60
CA LEU A 360 -10.43 16.07 10.72
C LEU A 360 -11.05 16.50 12.05
N VAL A 361 -10.49 17.55 12.62
CA VAL A 361 -11.00 18.25 13.81
C VAL A 361 -10.98 19.76 13.58
N TRP A 362 -11.72 20.51 14.39
CA TRP A 362 -11.97 21.93 14.13
C TRP A 362 -11.13 22.88 14.97
N GLU A 363 -10.75 22.49 16.19
CA GLU A 363 -10.12 23.41 17.15
C GLU A 363 -8.60 23.43 17.05
N SER A 364 -7.96 22.27 17.16
CA SER A 364 -6.51 22.14 17.14
C SER A 364 -6.13 20.73 16.72
N SER A 365 -4.98 20.58 16.07
CA SER A 365 -4.48 19.25 15.76
C SER A 365 -3.93 18.59 17.01
N THR A 366 -4.15 17.29 17.13
CA THR A 366 -3.57 16.46 18.17
C THR A 366 -2.69 15.39 17.53
N TYR A 367 -1.51 15.18 18.10
CA TYR A 367 -0.55 14.19 17.63
C TYR A 367 -0.19 13.27 18.77
N ALA A 368 -0.62 12.02 18.68
CA ALA A 368 -0.25 10.94 19.57
C ALA A 368 0.73 10.01 18.85
N PHE A 369 1.89 9.73 19.44
CA PHE A 369 2.94 8.95 18.76
C PHE A 369 3.88 8.24 19.74
N TYR A 370 4.61 7.25 19.23
CA TYR A 370 5.59 6.47 20.00
C TYR A 370 7.01 6.67 19.47
N LEU A 371 7.99 6.59 20.36
CA LEU A 371 9.41 6.54 20.01
C LEU A 371 9.92 5.11 20.16
N SER A 372 10.74 4.67 19.22
CA SER A 372 11.36 3.34 19.29
C SER A 372 12.36 3.22 20.44
N SER A 373 12.57 2.00 20.92
CA SER A 373 13.51 1.76 22.04
C SER A 373 14.92 2.33 21.80
N PRO A 374 15.57 2.15 20.63
CA PRO A 374 16.90 2.72 20.38
C PRO A 374 16.92 4.24 20.45
N LEU A 375 15.85 4.88 19.94
CA LEU A 375 15.70 6.32 19.95
C LEU A 375 15.47 6.87 21.35
N VAL A 376 14.67 6.18 22.17
CA VAL A 376 14.46 6.52 23.58
C VAL A 376 15.77 6.45 24.35
N THR A 377 16.53 5.36 24.23
CA THR A 377 17.83 5.21 24.89
C THR A 377 18.81 6.31 24.47
N TRP A 378 18.85 6.64 23.17
CA TRP A 378 19.66 7.77 22.71
C TRP A 378 19.19 9.09 23.31
N ALA A 379 17.89 9.37 23.34
CA ALA A 379 17.32 10.61 23.85
C ALA A 379 17.61 10.82 25.34
N GLU A 380 17.50 9.75 26.15
CA GLU A 380 17.85 9.76 27.57
C GLU A 380 19.33 10.09 27.79
N ASN A 381 20.23 9.48 27.01
CA ASN A 381 21.67 9.71 27.10
C ASN A 381 22.09 11.15 26.70
N HIS A 382 21.25 11.85 25.93
CA HIS A 382 21.52 13.22 25.47
C HIS A 382 20.70 14.27 26.23
N GLY A 383 20.02 13.90 27.31
CA GLY A 383 19.27 14.83 28.16
C GLY A 383 18.11 15.52 27.43
N ILE A 384 17.47 14.81 26.50
CA ILE A 384 16.26 15.29 25.84
C ILE A 384 15.16 15.46 26.87
N ALA A 385 14.54 16.65 26.87
CA ALA A 385 13.49 17.02 27.83
C ALA A 385 12.13 17.17 27.15
N TYR A 386 12.13 17.51 25.86
CA TYR A 386 10.92 17.79 25.09
C TYR A 386 11.00 17.17 23.70
N VAL A 387 9.85 16.86 23.14
CA VAL A 387 9.68 16.51 21.73
C VAL A 387 8.86 17.62 21.08
N GLN A 388 9.43 18.27 20.09
CA GLN A 388 8.74 19.26 19.27
C GLN A 388 8.02 18.54 18.13
N VAL A 389 6.74 18.81 17.96
CA VAL A 389 5.97 18.39 16.79
C VAL A 389 5.92 19.54 15.81
N GLU A 390 6.25 19.28 14.55
CA GLU A 390 6.15 20.23 13.46
C GLU A 390 5.12 19.74 12.45
N GLN A 391 3.96 20.38 12.44
CA GLN A 391 2.89 20.16 11.47
C GLN A 391 3.21 20.95 10.21
N THR A 392 3.23 20.27 9.07
CA THR A 392 3.37 20.91 7.76
C THR A 392 2.00 21.24 7.21
N CYS A 393 1.77 22.51 6.97
CA CYS A 393 0.58 23.07 6.36
C CYS A 393 0.83 23.42 4.90
N SER A 394 -0.19 23.26 4.07
CA SER A 394 -0.16 23.66 2.66
C SER A 394 -1.45 24.37 2.24
N ARG A 395 -1.35 25.25 1.25
CA ARG A 395 -2.49 25.76 0.49
C ARG A 395 -2.08 26.01 -0.97
N PRO A 396 -3.02 25.98 -1.93
CA PRO A 396 -2.75 26.40 -3.31
C PRO A 396 -2.18 27.83 -3.39
N ARG A 397 -1.25 28.08 -4.30
CA ARG A 397 -0.80 29.44 -4.65
C ARG A 397 -1.91 30.12 -5.46
N LYS A 398 -2.22 31.39 -5.17
CA LYS A 398 -3.15 32.20 -5.99
C LYS A 398 -2.65 32.21 -7.44
N ARG A 399 -3.51 31.95 -8.42
CA ARG A 399 -3.20 32.26 -9.82
C ARG A 399 -3.32 33.77 -10.00
N LYS A 400 -2.58 34.35 -10.94
CA LYS A 400 -2.49 35.82 -11.14
C LYS A 400 -3.82 36.50 -11.46
N ASP A 401 -4.86 35.74 -11.80
CA ASP A 401 -6.18 36.26 -12.16
C ASP A 401 -7.20 36.18 -11.02
N ASP A 402 -6.83 35.60 -9.86
CA ASP A 402 -7.67 35.57 -8.67
C ASP A 402 -7.48 36.87 -7.88
N GLY A 403 -8.52 37.70 -7.84
CA GLY A 403 -8.52 39.05 -7.26
C GLY A 403 -7.85 39.18 -5.88
N ASP A 404 -7.34 40.39 -5.64
CA ASP A 404 -6.67 40.84 -4.42
C ASP A 404 -7.62 40.93 -3.21
N ASP A 405 -8.15 39.81 -2.74
CA ASP A 405 -8.73 39.73 -1.40
C ASP A 405 -7.72 39.04 -0.47
N ASP A 406 -6.97 39.87 0.25
CA ASP A 406 -6.15 39.53 1.42
C ASP A 406 -7.05 39.57 2.67
N ASP A 407 -8.06 38.70 2.72
CA ASP A 407 -8.85 38.55 3.95
C ASP A 407 -8.32 37.37 4.76
N ASP A 408 -7.49 37.71 5.75
CA ASP A 408 -7.18 36.92 6.94
C ASP A 408 -8.43 36.72 7.83
N ASP A 409 -9.60 36.44 7.24
CA ASP A 409 -10.84 36.30 7.98
C ASP A 409 -10.98 34.86 8.51
N ASP A 410 -10.95 34.74 9.84
CA ASP A 410 -11.13 33.50 10.63
C ASP A 410 -12.61 33.05 10.62
N GLY A 411 -13.28 33.15 9.47
CA GLY A 411 -14.64 32.69 9.26
C GLY A 411 -14.70 31.17 9.23
N GLY A 412 -15.22 30.56 10.30
CA GLY A 412 -15.52 29.13 10.38
C GLY A 412 -16.62 28.73 9.40
N GLY A 413 -16.27 28.51 8.14
CA GLY A 413 -17.07 27.80 7.15
C GLY A 413 -16.41 26.45 6.88
N GLY A 414 -17.15 25.36 7.08
CA GLY A 414 -16.70 24.05 6.63
C GLY A 414 -16.42 24.10 5.13
N CYS A 415 -15.23 23.66 4.71
CA CYS A 415 -14.93 23.49 3.31
C CYS A 415 -15.73 22.27 2.84
N ASP A 416 -16.90 22.49 2.25
CA ASP A 416 -17.53 21.46 1.42
C ASP A 416 -16.53 21.15 0.30
N GLY A 417 -15.94 19.95 0.35
CA GLY A 417 -14.90 19.49 -0.57
C GLY A 417 -15.39 19.23 -2.00
N ASP A 418 -16.43 19.93 -2.43
CA ASP A 418 -17.09 19.82 -3.74
C ASP A 418 -16.91 21.11 -4.57
N ASP A 419 -16.16 22.11 -4.09
CA ASP A 419 -15.82 23.29 -4.89
C ASP A 419 -14.81 22.88 -5.99
N GLU A 420 -15.35 22.54 -7.16
CA GLU A 420 -14.63 22.51 -8.43
C GLU A 420 -14.13 23.94 -8.72
N ASP A 421 -12.83 24.14 -8.90
CA ASP A 421 -12.34 25.40 -9.48
C ASP A 421 -12.89 25.55 -10.92
N GLU A 422 -12.90 26.75 -11.49
CA GLU A 422 -13.47 27.04 -12.83
C GLU A 422 -12.90 26.18 -13.99
N ASP A 423 -11.80 25.46 -13.73
CA ASP A 423 -11.13 24.50 -14.62
C ASP A 423 -11.41 23.01 -14.29
N GLY A 424 -12.22 22.69 -13.28
CA GLY A 424 -12.60 21.33 -12.89
C GLY A 424 -11.56 20.53 -12.09
N VAL A 425 -10.50 21.16 -11.57
CA VAL A 425 -9.44 20.49 -10.80
C VAL A 425 -9.75 20.52 -9.31
N ARG A 426 -9.66 19.38 -8.60
CA ARG A 426 -9.96 19.30 -7.17
C ARG A 426 -8.69 19.57 -6.35
N ILE A 427 -8.82 20.23 -5.20
CA ILE A 427 -7.72 20.37 -4.21
C ILE A 427 -7.07 19.00 -3.85
N ALA A 428 -7.83 17.91 -4.03
CA ALA A 428 -7.36 16.52 -3.88
C ALA A 428 -6.21 16.11 -4.79
N ASP A 429 -6.17 16.68 -6.00
CA ASP A 429 -5.19 16.28 -7.01
C ASP A 429 -3.80 16.85 -6.65
N TYR A 430 -3.75 18.02 -6.01
CA TYR A 430 -2.52 18.73 -5.63
C TYR A 430 -1.70 18.08 -4.49
N LEU A 431 -2.30 17.20 -3.69
CA LEU A 431 -1.63 16.64 -2.50
C LEU A 431 -1.04 15.24 -2.72
N HIS A 432 -1.43 14.57 -3.80
CA HIS A 432 -0.87 13.28 -4.22
C HIS A 432 0.02 13.38 -5.46
N ASP A 433 -0.17 14.42 -6.29
CA ASP A 433 0.67 14.64 -7.45
C ASP A 433 1.92 15.47 -7.11
N THR A 434 3.08 14.83 -7.14
CA THR A 434 4.36 15.50 -6.91
C THR A 434 4.74 16.51 -8.00
N THR A 435 4.11 16.42 -9.18
CA THR A 435 4.35 17.36 -10.29
C THR A 435 3.72 18.73 -10.05
N LEU A 436 2.79 18.83 -9.08
CA LEU A 436 2.10 20.06 -8.70
C LEU A 436 2.60 20.68 -7.37
N GLU A 437 3.68 20.15 -6.77
CA GLU A 437 4.22 20.71 -5.51
C GLU A 437 4.73 22.15 -5.68
N GLU A 438 5.13 22.55 -6.89
CA GLU A 438 5.53 23.92 -7.20
C GLU A 438 4.37 24.92 -7.10
N ASP A 439 3.12 24.43 -7.15
CA ASP A 439 1.90 25.25 -7.04
C ASP A 439 1.41 25.38 -5.59
N LEU A 440 2.11 24.81 -4.62
CA LEU A 440 1.75 24.89 -3.21
C LEU A 440 2.58 25.92 -2.43
N LYS A 441 1.92 26.65 -1.54
CA LYS A 441 2.58 27.40 -0.46
C LYS A 441 2.60 26.50 0.78
N MET A 442 3.79 26.18 1.28
CA MET A 442 3.99 25.37 2.48
C MET A 442 4.60 26.17 3.62
N TRP A 443 4.19 25.89 4.85
CA TRP A 443 4.76 26.44 6.08
C TRP A 443 4.55 25.44 7.23
N SER A 444 5.19 25.68 8.37
CA SER A 444 5.01 24.82 9.54
C SER A 444 4.42 25.52 10.75
N VAL A 445 3.67 24.76 11.53
CA VAL A 445 3.13 25.14 12.84
C VAL A 445 3.69 24.16 13.87
N LYS A 446 4.13 24.68 15.01
CA LYS A 446 4.87 23.89 16.00
C LYS A 446 4.05 23.69 17.27
N GLY A 447 4.16 22.49 17.83
CA GLY A 447 3.73 22.16 19.18
C GLY A 447 4.87 21.50 19.95
N MET A 448 4.67 21.28 21.24
CA MET A 448 5.68 20.69 22.12
C MET A 448 5.01 19.77 23.12
N THR A 449 5.66 18.66 23.46
CA THR A 449 5.28 17.76 24.55
C THR A 449 6.50 17.41 25.39
N PRO A 450 6.35 17.19 26.71
CA PRO A 450 7.41 16.57 27.50
C PRO A 450 7.83 15.23 26.89
N PHE A 451 9.13 14.93 26.99
CA PHE A 451 9.64 13.60 26.66
C PHE A 451 9.14 12.57 27.68
N ALA A 452 8.52 11.50 27.19
CA ALA A 452 7.83 10.49 27.99
C ALA A 452 8.45 9.08 27.87
N GLY A 453 9.68 8.98 27.37
CA GLY A 453 10.38 7.71 27.19
C GLY A 453 9.65 6.77 26.22
N ARG A 454 9.36 5.53 26.64
CA ARG A 454 8.60 4.55 25.83
C ARG A 454 7.08 4.77 25.83
N ALA A 455 6.57 5.65 26.68
CA ALA A 455 5.13 5.94 26.72
C ALA A 455 4.70 6.75 25.48
N GLN A 456 3.39 6.75 25.21
CA GLN A 456 2.84 7.56 24.13
C GLN A 456 3.03 9.04 24.45
N HIS A 457 3.55 9.79 23.49
CA HIS A 457 3.66 11.23 23.56
C HIS A 457 2.38 11.83 22.98
N ARG A 458 1.91 12.96 23.52
CA ARG A 458 0.76 13.68 22.98
C ARG A 458 1.05 15.18 22.93
N ALA A 459 0.95 15.78 21.75
CA ALA A 459 1.11 17.21 21.54
C ALA A 459 -0.12 17.81 20.86
N SER A 460 -0.42 19.06 21.19
CA SER A 460 -1.41 19.88 20.48
C SER A 460 -0.70 20.92 19.64
N VAL A 461 -1.21 21.17 18.44
CA VAL A 461 -0.69 22.14 17.48
C VAL A 461 -1.85 23.00 16.99
N LEU A 462 -1.62 24.31 16.86
CA LEU A 462 -2.63 25.21 16.31
C LEU A 462 -3.00 24.80 14.87
N PRO A 463 -4.25 25.01 14.44
CA PRO A 463 -4.65 24.72 13.06
C PRO A 463 -3.80 25.48 12.04
N CYS A 464 -3.73 24.94 10.82
CA CYS A 464 -3.22 25.67 9.67
C CYS A 464 -4.02 26.97 9.48
N LYS A 465 -3.31 28.06 9.18
CA LYS A 465 -3.90 29.39 9.00
C LYS A 465 -4.24 29.66 7.54
N GLY A 466 -5.31 30.42 7.32
CA GLY A 466 -5.74 30.88 6.01
C GLY A 466 -6.76 29.97 5.34
N VAL A 467 -7.50 30.57 4.40
CA VAL A 467 -8.51 29.92 3.57
C VAL A 467 -7.88 28.81 2.73
N ARG A 468 -8.62 27.70 2.54
CA ARG A 468 -8.17 26.51 1.81
C ARG A 468 -6.82 25.92 2.30
N SER A 469 -6.48 26.13 3.58
CA SER A 469 -5.29 25.52 4.18
C SER A 469 -5.57 24.11 4.71
N ALA A 470 -4.57 23.24 4.58
CA ALA A 470 -4.66 21.83 4.89
C ALA A 470 -3.42 21.32 5.63
N VAL A 471 -3.61 20.33 6.51
CA VAL A 471 -2.50 19.54 7.06
C VAL A 471 -2.02 18.53 6.01
N LYS A 472 -0.73 18.54 5.69
CA LYS A 472 -0.10 17.65 4.69
C LYS A 472 0.72 16.52 5.35
N SER A 473 1.52 16.86 6.35
CA SER A 473 2.41 15.93 7.04
C SER A 473 2.75 16.44 8.43
N TYR A 474 3.45 15.61 9.20
CA TYR A 474 4.14 16.09 10.39
C TYR A 474 5.47 15.37 10.58
N ARG A 475 6.36 16.02 11.33
CA ARG A 475 7.64 15.46 11.78
C ARG A 475 7.90 15.83 13.23
N ILE A 476 8.87 15.17 13.84
CA ILE A 476 9.23 15.40 15.24
C ILE A 476 10.72 15.75 15.39
N ALA A 477 11.02 16.58 16.39
CA ALA A 477 12.38 16.91 16.76
C ALA A 477 12.62 16.70 18.26
N LEU A 478 13.80 16.19 18.61
CA LEU A 478 14.21 15.93 19.98
C LEU A 478 14.95 17.15 20.52
N CYS A 479 14.44 17.73 21.62
CA CYS A 479 14.88 19.02 22.13
C CYS A 479 15.32 18.95 23.60
N MET A 480 16.42 19.63 23.89
CA MET A 480 16.96 19.76 25.24
C MET A 480 16.15 20.78 26.06
N LYS A 481 16.39 20.82 27.38
CA LYS A 481 15.73 21.76 28.30
C LYS A 481 15.95 23.24 27.97
N ASN A 482 17.04 23.58 27.29
CA ASN A 482 17.34 24.94 26.82
C ASN A 482 16.61 25.31 25.51
N GLY A 483 15.73 24.45 25.00
CA GLY A 483 14.96 24.66 23.77
C GLY A 483 15.70 24.33 22.48
N LYS A 484 16.98 23.94 22.54
CA LYS A 484 17.74 23.53 21.34
C LYS A 484 17.33 22.12 20.93
N CYS A 485 16.79 21.99 19.72
CA CYS A 485 16.55 20.70 19.08
C CYS A 485 17.82 20.22 18.37
N ILE A 486 18.19 18.96 18.61
CA ILE A 486 19.48 18.40 18.17
C ILE A 486 19.35 17.24 17.18
N SER A 487 18.14 16.70 17.03
CA SER A 487 17.83 15.67 16.04
C SER A 487 16.39 15.82 15.56
N THR A 488 16.16 15.64 14.27
CA THR A 488 14.84 15.80 13.63
C THR A 488 14.58 14.62 12.71
N SER A 489 13.36 14.10 12.74
CA SER A 489 12.92 12.99 11.89
C SER A 489 12.66 13.45 10.45
N GLY A 490 12.44 12.48 9.55
CA GLY A 490 11.75 12.74 8.29
C GLY A 490 10.26 13.07 8.51
N ASP A 491 9.55 13.37 7.42
CA ASP A 491 8.12 13.64 7.42
C ASP A 491 7.29 12.35 7.31
N ARG A 492 6.17 12.29 8.05
CA ARG A 492 5.09 11.31 7.84
C ARG A 492 3.87 12.03 7.26
N LYS A 493 3.42 11.59 6.08
CA LYS A 493 2.23 12.14 5.41
C LYS A 493 0.97 11.84 6.23
N VAL A 494 -0.01 12.72 6.16
CA VAL A 494 -1.31 12.55 6.81
C VAL A 494 -2.40 12.50 5.74
N CYS A 495 -3.15 11.41 5.72
CA CYS A 495 -4.35 11.27 4.90
C CYS A 495 -5.57 11.57 5.76
N SER A 496 -6.00 12.83 5.71
CA SER A 496 -7.10 13.32 6.53
C SER A 496 -8.46 12.90 5.95
N TYR A 497 -9.44 12.63 6.81
CA TYR A 497 -10.79 12.28 6.39
C TYR A 497 -11.85 12.93 7.28
N GLN A 498 -13.06 13.10 6.75
CA GLN A 498 -14.22 13.51 7.52
C GLN A 498 -15.10 12.30 7.81
N GLU A 499 -15.55 12.16 9.06
CA GLU A 499 -16.37 11.03 9.48
C GLU A 499 -17.69 10.99 8.70
N GLY A 500 -18.08 9.79 8.25
CA GLY A 500 -19.24 9.60 7.38
C GLY A 500 -19.07 10.05 5.92
N LYS A 501 -17.92 10.61 5.52
CA LYS A 501 -17.61 10.94 4.12
C LYS A 501 -16.63 9.93 3.52
N LYS A 502 -16.80 9.64 2.22
CA LYS A 502 -15.92 8.73 1.48
C LYS A 502 -14.69 9.47 0.93
N GLY A 503 -13.52 8.85 1.09
CA GLY A 503 -12.26 9.36 0.57
C GLY A 503 -11.67 10.49 1.44
N TYR A 504 -10.46 10.89 1.10
CA TYR A 504 -9.74 11.90 1.87
C TYR A 504 -10.36 13.29 1.72
N ARG A 505 -10.21 14.08 2.79
CA ARG A 505 -10.71 15.45 2.91
C ARG A 505 -9.65 16.29 3.57
N PHE A 506 -9.42 17.46 3.00
CA PHE A 506 -8.45 18.41 3.51
C PHE A 506 -9.07 19.29 4.57
N GLY A 507 -8.27 19.62 5.58
CA GLY A 507 -8.71 20.53 6.62
C GLY A 507 -7.56 21.04 7.45
N ARG A 508 -7.87 22.07 8.23
CA ARG A 508 -6.89 22.89 8.96
C ARG A 508 -6.30 22.16 10.17
N ALA A 509 -6.97 21.14 10.69
CA ALA A 509 -6.53 20.38 11.84
C ALA A 509 -6.96 18.91 11.79
N VAL A 510 -6.17 18.05 12.45
CA VAL A 510 -6.32 16.58 12.44
C VAL A 510 -6.10 15.98 13.83
N ASP A 511 -6.78 14.89 14.15
CA ASP A 511 -6.44 14.05 15.31
C ASP A 511 -5.64 12.83 14.84
N VAL A 512 -4.33 12.88 14.98
CA VAL A 512 -3.40 11.83 14.56
C VAL A 512 -3.11 10.90 15.73
N ASP A 513 -3.49 9.64 15.57
CA ASP A 513 -3.00 8.53 16.38
C ASP A 513 -1.99 7.71 15.58
N ASP A 514 -0.73 8.11 15.66
CA ASP A 514 0.37 7.45 14.98
C ASP A 514 0.82 6.23 15.79
N VAL A 515 0.25 5.10 15.41
CA VAL A 515 0.48 3.81 16.05
C VAL A 515 1.85 3.21 15.69
N ASP A 516 2.57 3.73 14.70
CA ASP A 516 3.92 3.28 14.34
C ASP A 516 4.99 3.96 15.19
N GLU A 517 6.02 3.22 15.58
CA GLU A 517 7.16 3.83 16.27
C GLU A 517 7.95 4.72 15.31
N TRP A 518 8.32 5.91 15.78
CA TRP A 518 9.33 6.71 15.13
C TRP A 518 10.72 6.07 15.30
N ARG A 519 11.37 5.84 14.15
CA ARG A 519 12.76 5.37 14.01
C ARG A 519 13.49 6.24 13.01
N TRP A 520 14.66 6.71 13.38
CA TRP A 520 15.65 7.25 12.47
C TRP A 520 17.05 7.10 13.09
N ASN A 521 18.08 7.18 12.26
CA ASN A 521 19.46 7.13 12.74
C ASN A 521 19.81 8.45 13.42
N VAL A 522 20.21 8.37 14.69
CA VAL A 522 20.52 9.50 15.58
C VAL A 522 21.97 9.54 16.01
#